data_AF-A0A098S8M0-F1
#
_entry.id   AF-A0A098S8M0-F1
#
_cell.length_a   1.000
_cell.length_b   1.000
_cell.length_c   1.000
_cell.angle_alpha   90.00
_cell.angle_beta   90.00
_cell.angle_gamma   90.00
#
_symmetry.space_group_name_H-M   'P 1'
#
loop_
_entity.id
_entity.type
_entity.pdbx_description
1 polymer ?
#
loop_
_entity_poly.entity_id
_entity_poly.type
_entity_poly.pdbx_seq_one_letter_code
_entity_poly.pdbx_strand_id
1 'polypeptide(L)'
;MKSFFKERRCLSARELQRYANHELSPRQAHEVEAHLLDCPLCAAAAEGYTDHSFSAADEAALEELGAIHFPARGRSFPRVWMNQAAAVLLIVAGAYALWQYESATRHQAIFAAYYEPLQPAYLSLRSAAIVTGTAMDAGLKAALQLYDQGDFKGSLVFLERYLNEHPEDVQAGLLMASALLGDWQPERAINILHQMEETTVEKGDLYWLLVLAHIQNDELGTAVALLNQTAFQGARAEKAAHLEAELEP
;
A
#
# COMPACT_ATOMS: atom_id res chain seq x y z
N MET A 1 15.54 6.21 46.00
CA MET A 1 15.07 5.59 47.26
C MET A 1 16.29 5.33 48.14
N LYS A 2 16.39 5.99 49.30
CA LYS A 2 17.45 5.73 50.27
C LYS A 2 17.27 4.30 50.79
N SER A 3 18.30 3.47 50.65
CA SER A 3 18.37 2.15 51.29
C SER A 3 18.32 2.36 52.81
N PHE A 4 17.19 2.03 53.43
CA PHE A 4 17.04 2.01 54.89
C PHE A 4 17.59 0.72 55.52
N PHE A 5 18.06 -0.22 54.69
CA PHE A 5 18.70 -1.43 55.15
C PHE A 5 20.20 -1.19 55.21
N LYS A 6 20.70 -1.01 56.43
CA LYS A 6 22.13 -1.12 56.72
C LYS A 6 22.51 -2.55 56.34
N GLU A 7 23.37 -2.73 55.34
CA GLU A 7 23.91 -4.04 54.96
C GLU A 7 24.65 -4.64 56.16
N ARG A 8 23.93 -5.36 57.02
CA ARG A 8 24.54 -6.22 58.02
C ARG A 8 24.78 -7.55 57.32
N ARG A 9 26.04 -8.01 57.29
CA ARG A 9 26.35 -9.37 56.87
C ARG A 9 25.48 -10.34 57.67
N CYS A 10 24.84 -11.29 56.98
CA CYS A 10 24.09 -12.36 57.64
C CYS A 10 25.02 -13.13 58.60
N LEU A 11 24.43 -13.69 59.66
CA LEU A 11 25.16 -14.57 60.58
C LEU A 11 25.71 -15.79 59.84
N SER A 12 26.92 -16.21 60.22
CA SER A 12 27.52 -17.43 59.67
C SER A 12 26.86 -18.68 60.27
N ALA A 13 26.92 -19.80 59.54
CA ALA A 13 26.41 -21.09 60.00
C ALA A 13 27.00 -21.50 61.37
N ARG A 14 28.31 -21.28 61.57
CA ARG A 14 28.98 -21.57 62.84
C ARG A 14 28.49 -20.73 64.01
N GLU A 15 28.16 -19.46 63.78
CA GLU A 15 27.61 -18.59 64.83
C GLU A 15 26.21 -19.05 65.24
N LEU A 16 25.37 -19.40 64.27
CA LEU A 16 24.02 -19.93 64.51
C LEU A 16 24.07 -21.28 65.25
N GLN A 17 24.98 -22.17 64.87
CA GLN A 17 25.15 -23.47 65.53
C GLN A 17 25.65 -23.33 66.97
N ARG A 18 26.64 -22.47 67.21
CA ARG A 18 27.14 -22.19 68.58
C ARG A 18 26.08 -21.52 69.44
N TYR A 19 25.25 -20.66 68.84
CA TYR A 19 24.11 -20.06 69.52
C TYR A 19 23.09 -21.14 69.92
N ALA A 20 22.68 -22.02 69.00
CA ALA A 20 21.77 -23.13 69.28
C ALA A 20 22.31 -24.09 70.36
N ASN A 21 23.61 -24.38 70.33
CA ASN A 21 24.27 -25.24 71.31
C ASN A 21 24.59 -24.55 72.66
N HIS A 22 24.23 -23.27 72.84
CA HIS A 22 24.50 -22.49 74.05
C HIS A 22 26.02 -22.34 74.38
N GLU A 23 26.87 -22.33 73.35
CA GLU A 23 28.34 -22.25 73.46
C GLU A 23 28.89 -20.80 73.29
N LEU A 24 28.00 -19.81 73.21
CA LEU A 24 28.35 -18.40 73.11
C LEU A 24 28.40 -17.73 74.49
N SER A 25 29.29 -16.74 74.65
CA SER A 25 29.26 -15.90 75.85
C SER A 25 27.97 -15.07 75.89
N PRO A 26 27.50 -14.63 77.08
CA PRO A 26 26.25 -13.86 77.21
C PRO A 26 26.22 -12.60 76.33
N ARG A 27 27.38 -11.95 76.13
CA ARG A 27 27.50 -10.79 75.26
C ARG A 27 27.33 -11.15 73.77
N GLN A 28 27.89 -12.28 73.34
CA GLN A 28 27.80 -12.74 71.95
C GLN A 28 26.40 -13.27 71.62
N ALA A 29 25.76 -13.96 72.57
CA ALA A 29 24.37 -14.40 72.41
C ALA A 29 23.44 -13.20 72.20
N HIS A 30 23.62 -12.13 72.99
CA HIS A 30 22.83 -10.91 72.84
C HIS A 30 23.03 -10.20 71.48
N GLU A 31 24.26 -10.22 70.94
CA GLU A 31 24.54 -9.67 69.60
C GLU A 31 23.87 -10.49 68.48
N VAL A 32 23.81 -11.82 68.64
CA VAL A 32 23.09 -12.72 67.73
C VAL A 32 21.58 -12.48 67.82
N GLU A 33 21.00 -12.47 69.02
CA GLU A 33 19.58 -12.18 69.25
C GLU A 33 19.13 -10.86 68.61
N ALA A 34 19.94 -9.81 68.76
CA ALA A 34 19.68 -8.52 68.12
C ALA A 34 19.65 -8.59 66.60
N HIS A 35 20.44 -9.49 65.97
CA HIS A 35 20.38 -9.73 64.53
C HIS A 35 19.16 -10.57 64.13
N LEU A 36 18.79 -11.59 64.91
CA LEU A 36 17.63 -12.44 64.63
C LEU A 36 16.32 -11.64 64.62
N LEU A 37 16.20 -10.61 65.48
CA LEU A 37 15.07 -9.68 65.47
C LEU A 37 14.97 -8.88 64.17
N ASP A 38 16.10 -8.57 63.53
CA ASP A 38 16.19 -7.76 62.31
C ASP A 38 16.14 -8.61 61.02
N CYS A 39 16.41 -9.92 61.09
CA CYS A 39 16.56 -10.79 59.92
C CYS A 39 15.68 -12.06 60.02
N PRO A 40 14.51 -12.11 59.34
CA PRO A 40 13.60 -13.25 59.42
C PRO A 40 14.20 -14.55 58.85
N LEU A 41 15.14 -14.44 57.90
CA LEU A 41 15.83 -15.60 57.33
C LEU A 41 16.81 -16.22 58.32
N CYS A 42 17.57 -15.40 59.05
CA CYS A 42 18.48 -15.90 60.07
C CYS A 42 17.72 -16.42 61.30
N ALA A 43 16.58 -15.80 61.65
CA ALA A 43 15.69 -16.31 62.70
C ALA A 43 15.18 -17.73 62.38
N ALA A 44 14.63 -17.92 61.18
CA ALA A 44 14.20 -19.24 60.72
C ALA A 44 15.36 -20.25 60.65
N ALA A 45 16.55 -19.81 60.24
CA ALA A 45 17.73 -20.67 60.24
C ALA A 45 18.15 -21.09 61.66
N ALA A 46 18.13 -20.17 62.63
CA ALA A 46 18.45 -20.46 64.03
C ALA A 46 17.52 -21.52 64.63
N GLU A 47 16.22 -21.42 64.36
CA GLU A 47 15.21 -22.41 64.76
C GLU A 47 15.51 -23.80 64.17
N GLY A 48 15.95 -23.86 62.91
CA GLY A 48 16.37 -25.11 62.28
C GLY A 48 17.57 -25.77 62.97
N TYR A 49 18.55 -24.97 63.43
CA TYR A 49 19.71 -25.46 64.18
C TYR A 49 19.37 -25.90 65.62
N THR A 50 18.30 -25.37 66.23
CA THR A 50 17.84 -25.85 67.55
C THR A 50 17.11 -27.18 67.46
N ASP A 51 16.36 -27.40 66.38
CA ASP A 51 15.57 -28.62 66.20
C ASP A 51 16.38 -29.80 65.64
N HIS A 52 17.49 -29.51 64.94
CA HIS A 52 18.35 -30.52 64.33
C HIS A 52 19.84 -30.22 64.58
N SER A 53 20.58 -31.22 65.08
CA SER A 53 22.03 -31.14 65.17
C SER A 53 22.65 -31.40 63.79
N PHE A 54 23.12 -30.34 63.15
CA PHE A 54 23.87 -30.44 61.89
C PHE A 54 25.25 -31.03 62.16
N SER A 55 25.59 -32.12 61.47
CA SER A 55 26.92 -32.74 61.53
C SER A 55 27.88 -32.10 60.52
N ALA A 56 29.18 -32.36 60.67
CA ALA A 56 30.18 -31.91 59.71
C ALA A 56 29.95 -32.48 58.29
N ALA A 57 29.23 -33.60 58.16
CA ALA A 57 28.85 -34.17 56.86
C ALA A 57 27.73 -33.36 56.18
N ASP A 58 26.81 -32.79 56.98
CA ASP A 58 25.72 -31.96 56.45
C ASP A 58 26.24 -30.59 55.99
N GLU A 59 27.25 -30.04 56.68
CA GLU A 59 27.92 -28.80 56.27
C GLU A 59 28.66 -28.99 54.92
N ALA A 60 29.34 -30.13 54.73
CA ALA A 60 29.99 -30.46 53.47
C ALA A 60 28.98 -30.63 52.32
N ALA A 61 27.81 -31.23 52.58
CA ALA A 61 26.76 -31.38 51.59
C ALA A 61 26.15 -30.04 51.16
N LEU A 62 26.03 -29.07 52.08
CA LEU A 62 25.56 -27.73 51.77
C LEU A 62 26.59 -26.93 50.95
N GLU A 63 27.89 -27.08 51.22
CA GLU A 63 28.95 -26.49 50.37
C GLU A 63 28.92 -27.06 48.95
N GLU A 64 28.68 -28.37 48.80
CA GLU A 64 28.54 -29.03 47.50
C GLU A 64 27.33 -28.47 46.70
N LEU A 65 26.21 -28.21 47.39
CA LEU A 65 25.03 -27.57 46.80
C LEU A 65 25.27 -26.10 46.41
N GLY A 66 26.05 -25.36 47.21
CA GLY A 66 26.44 -23.98 46.91
C GLY A 66 27.40 -23.86 45.72
N ALA A 67 28.17 -24.91 45.43
CA ALA A 67 29.05 -24.98 44.27
C ALA A 67 28.31 -25.28 42.94
N ILE A 68 27.03 -25.63 42.99
CA ILE A 68 26.21 -25.87 41.81
C ILE A 68 25.97 -24.54 41.08
N HIS A 69 26.73 -24.32 40.01
CA HIS A 69 26.46 -23.25 39.06
C HIS A 69 25.14 -23.52 38.34
N PHE A 70 24.08 -22.81 38.75
CA PHE A 70 22.86 -22.75 37.96
C PHE A 70 23.21 -22.13 36.60
N PRO A 71 23.00 -22.84 35.47
CA PRO A 71 23.30 -22.28 34.17
C PRO A 71 22.44 -21.03 33.97
N ALA A 72 23.07 -19.88 33.78
CA ALA A 72 22.40 -18.66 33.40
C ALA A 72 21.57 -18.95 32.15
N ARG A 73 20.24 -18.77 32.26
CA ARG A 73 19.28 -19.03 31.19
C ARG A 73 19.78 -18.36 29.91
N GLY A 74 20.24 -19.17 28.95
CA GLY A 74 20.79 -18.67 27.69
C GLY A 74 19.78 -17.72 27.06
N ARG A 75 20.20 -16.49 26.78
CA ARG A 75 19.36 -15.50 26.09
C ARG A 75 18.89 -16.14 24.78
N SER A 76 17.62 -16.50 24.71
CA SER A 76 16.98 -16.77 23.43
C SER A 76 17.09 -15.51 22.59
N PHE A 77 17.46 -15.64 21.32
CA PHE A 77 17.34 -14.53 20.38
C PHE A 77 15.94 -13.93 20.52
N PRO A 78 15.81 -12.62 20.76
CA PRO A 78 14.51 -12.06 21.09
C PRO A 78 13.65 -12.18 19.84
N ARG A 79 12.57 -12.97 19.92
CA ARG A 79 11.48 -13.06 18.93
C ARG A 79 11.05 -11.70 18.39
N VAL A 80 11.26 -10.64 19.17
CA VAL A 80 11.10 -9.22 18.82
C VAL A 80 11.82 -8.84 17.52
N TRP A 81 13.07 -9.28 17.32
CA TRP A 81 13.83 -8.92 16.10
C TRP A 81 13.25 -9.59 14.84
N MET A 82 12.75 -10.82 14.98
CA MET A 82 12.12 -11.53 13.88
C MET A 82 10.74 -10.93 13.52
N ASN A 83 9.97 -10.51 14.52
CA ASN A 83 8.72 -9.79 14.32
C ASN A 83 8.94 -8.39 13.72
N GLN A 84 10.03 -7.70 14.10
CA GLN A 84 10.43 -6.42 13.51
C GLN A 84 10.81 -6.57 12.04
N ALA A 85 11.61 -7.60 11.69
CA ALA A 85 11.98 -7.88 10.31
C ALA A 85 10.75 -8.18 9.43
N ALA A 86 9.81 -8.99 9.94
CA ALA A 86 8.56 -9.27 9.23
C ALA A 86 7.68 -8.02 9.03
N ALA A 87 7.58 -7.14 10.03
CA ALA A 87 6.81 -5.90 9.92
C ALA A 87 7.40 -4.94 8.88
N VAL A 88 8.72 -4.79 8.83
CA VAL A 88 9.39 -3.97 7.82
C VAL A 88 9.14 -4.53 6.42
N LEU A 89 9.22 -5.85 6.25
CA LEU A 89 8.94 -6.51 4.98
C LEU A 89 7.51 -6.26 4.50
N LEU A 90 6.52 -6.32 5.40
CA LEU A 90 5.13 -6.02 5.06
C LEU A 90 4.91 -4.56 4.67
N ILE A 91 5.56 -3.62 5.37
CA ILE A 91 5.47 -2.19 5.02
C ILE A 91 6.10 -1.93 3.65
N VAL A 92 7.28 -2.51 3.38
CA VAL A 92 7.95 -2.36 2.08
C VAL A 92 7.14 -3.00 0.97
N ALA A 93 6.61 -4.22 1.17
CA ALA A 93 5.76 -4.89 0.20
C ALA A 93 4.45 -4.12 -0.04
N GLY A 94 3.86 -3.56 1.02
CA GLY A 94 2.67 -2.70 0.93
C GLY A 94 2.94 -1.41 0.17
N ALA A 95 4.04 -0.72 0.47
CA ALA A 95 4.45 0.49 -0.26
C ALA A 95 4.75 0.19 -1.73
N TYR A 96 5.43 -0.92 -2.02
CA TYR A 96 5.68 -1.36 -3.39
C TYR A 96 4.38 -1.68 -4.13
N ALA A 97 3.44 -2.38 -3.49
CA ALA A 97 2.14 -2.70 -4.09
C ALA A 97 1.30 -1.44 -4.35
N LEU A 98 1.32 -0.45 -3.45
CA LEU A 98 0.66 0.83 -3.64
C LEU A 98 1.27 1.61 -4.80
N TRP A 99 2.61 1.66 -4.87
CA TRP A 99 3.31 2.31 -5.98
C TRP A 99 3.00 1.64 -7.33
N GLN A 100 2.97 0.30 -7.36
CA GLN A 100 2.56 -0.46 -8.54
C GLN A 100 1.12 -0.15 -8.94
N TYR A 101 0.19 -0.11 -7.98
CA TYR A 101 -1.22 0.19 -8.24
C TYR A 101 -1.44 1.61 -8.78
N GLU A 102 -0.77 2.62 -8.22
CA GLU A 102 -0.81 3.98 -8.75
C GLU A 102 -0.22 4.04 -10.16
N SER A 103 0.91 3.36 -10.40
CA SER A 103 1.51 3.32 -11.73
C SER A 103 0.59 2.66 -12.76
N ALA A 104 -0.11 1.59 -12.38
CA ALA A 104 -1.03 0.85 -13.24
C ALA A 104 -2.35 1.60 -13.51
N THR A 105 -2.69 2.62 -12.72
CA THR A 105 -3.92 3.42 -12.89
C THR A 105 -3.64 4.84 -13.38
N ARG A 106 -2.37 5.25 -13.49
CA ARG A 106 -1.96 6.57 -13.98
C ARG A 106 -2.56 6.88 -15.36
N HIS A 107 -2.46 5.95 -16.30
CA HIS A 107 -2.99 6.15 -17.66
C HIS A 107 -4.52 6.34 -17.67
N GLN A 108 -5.25 5.64 -16.80
CA GLN A 108 -6.70 5.79 -16.64
C GLN A 108 -7.08 7.16 -16.07
N ALA A 109 -6.32 7.63 -15.07
CA ALA A 109 -6.52 8.94 -14.47
C ALA A 109 -6.27 10.07 -15.48
N ILE A 110 -5.18 9.98 -16.25
CA ILE A 110 -4.86 10.93 -17.31
C ILE A 110 -5.95 10.89 -18.39
N PHE A 111 -6.33 9.71 -18.88
CA PHE A 111 -7.43 9.61 -19.85
C PHE A 111 -8.71 10.28 -19.34
N ALA A 112 -9.13 10.00 -18.11
CA ALA A 112 -10.35 10.57 -17.53
C ALA A 112 -10.30 12.11 -17.38
N ALA A 113 -9.11 12.68 -17.19
CA ALA A 113 -8.94 14.13 -17.08
C ALA A 113 -9.05 14.86 -18.43
N TYR A 114 -8.65 14.21 -19.54
CA TYR A 114 -8.58 14.83 -20.87
C TYR A 114 -9.65 14.33 -21.84
N TYR A 115 -10.30 13.21 -21.55
CA TYR A 115 -11.36 12.68 -22.39
C TYR A 115 -12.63 13.51 -22.25
N GLU A 116 -12.98 14.17 -23.35
CA GLU A 116 -14.27 14.83 -23.53
C GLU A 116 -14.96 14.16 -24.73
N PRO A 117 -16.21 13.66 -24.56
CA PRO A 117 -16.99 13.13 -25.67
C PRO A 117 -17.06 14.15 -26.79
N LEU A 118 -16.79 13.70 -28.02
CA LEU A 118 -16.85 14.54 -29.20
C LEU A 118 -18.26 15.10 -29.38
N GLN A 119 -18.38 16.43 -29.41
CA GLN A 119 -19.65 17.09 -29.70
C GLN A 119 -20.02 16.81 -31.16
N PRO A 120 -21.15 16.14 -31.44
CA PRO A 120 -21.49 15.74 -32.79
C PRO A 120 -21.70 16.98 -33.67
N ALA A 121 -20.84 17.17 -34.67
CA ALA A 121 -20.89 18.30 -35.58
C ALA A 121 -22.24 18.41 -36.30
N TYR A 122 -22.97 17.29 -36.43
CA TYR A 122 -24.32 17.18 -37.00
C TYR A 122 -25.33 18.17 -36.40
N LEU A 123 -25.17 18.53 -35.12
CA LEU A 123 -26.09 19.45 -34.42
C LEU A 123 -25.80 20.93 -34.70
N SER A 124 -24.72 21.25 -35.43
CA SER A 124 -24.44 22.62 -35.85
C SER A 124 -25.31 23.00 -37.06
N LEU A 125 -25.87 24.22 -37.07
CA LEU A 125 -26.80 24.70 -38.10
C LEU A 125 -26.29 24.63 -39.56
N ARG A 126 -24.99 24.41 -39.79
CA ARG A 126 -24.41 24.27 -41.13
C ARG A 126 -24.41 22.84 -41.67
N SER A 127 -24.28 21.80 -40.84
CA SER A 127 -24.42 20.40 -41.27
C SER A 127 -25.89 20.00 -41.46
N ALA A 128 -26.81 20.68 -40.76
CA ALA A 128 -28.24 20.56 -41.00
C ALA A 128 -28.61 20.84 -42.47
N ALA A 129 -27.85 21.70 -43.18
CA ALA A 129 -28.07 21.99 -44.60
C ALA A 129 -27.64 20.84 -45.54
N ILE A 130 -26.68 19.99 -45.15
CA ILE A 130 -26.36 18.77 -45.90
C ILE A 130 -27.50 17.73 -45.75
N VAL A 131 -28.30 17.87 -44.69
CA VAL A 131 -29.53 17.11 -44.39
C VAL A 131 -30.80 17.90 -44.78
N THR A 132 -30.73 18.94 -45.62
CA THR A 132 -31.94 19.67 -46.09
C THR A 132 -32.61 19.06 -47.32
N GLY A 133 -32.16 17.89 -47.80
CA GLY A 133 -32.83 17.12 -48.86
C GLY A 133 -33.42 15.79 -48.42
N THR A 134 -32.90 15.19 -47.36
CA THR A 134 -33.27 13.84 -46.88
C THR A 134 -33.35 13.86 -45.37
N ALA A 135 -34.43 13.32 -44.80
CA ALA A 135 -34.54 13.13 -43.36
C ALA A 135 -33.30 12.40 -42.83
N MET A 136 -32.73 12.89 -41.72
CA MET A 136 -31.59 12.25 -41.03
C MET A 136 -31.90 10.77 -40.82
N ASP A 137 -30.93 9.90 -41.14
CA ASP A 137 -31.10 8.47 -41.00
C ASP A 137 -31.59 8.11 -39.58
N ALA A 138 -32.56 7.20 -39.51
CA ALA A 138 -33.18 6.83 -38.25
C ALA A 138 -32.18 6.12 -37.31
N GLY A 139 -31.25 5.36 -37.89
CA GLY A 139 -30.14 4.72 -37.17
C GLY A 139 -29.17 5.75 -36.61
N LEU A 140 -28.71 6.70 -37.43
CA LEU A 140 -27.84 7.80 -36.97
C LEU A 140 -28.50 8.63 -35.88
N LYS A 141 -29.79 8.94 -35.99
CA LYS A 141 -30.53 9.66 -34.95
C LYS A 141 -30.56 8.89 -33.62
N ALA A 142 -30.80 7.59 -33.66
CA ALA A 142 -30.80 6.74 -32.48
C ALA A 142 -29.40 6.66 -31.84
N ALA A 143 -28.35 6.54 -32.66
CA ALA A 143 -26.97 6.61 -32.21
C ALA A 143 -26.68 7.90 -31.44
N LEU A 144 -26.94 9.06 -32.06
CA LEU A 144 -26.70 10.37 -31.45
C LEU A 144 -27.43 10.54 -30.12
N GLN A 145 -28.69 10.10 -30.06
CA GLN A 145 -29.47 10.19 -28.83
C GLN A 145 -28.88 9.33 -27.69
N LEU A 146 -28.36 8.14 -27.99
CA LEU A 146 -27.72 7.27 -27.00
C LEU A 146 -26.34 7.80 -26.60
N TYR A 147 -25.59 8.33 -27.57
CA TYR A 147 -24.31 8.98 -27.35
C TYR A 147 -24.43 10.16 -26.38
N ASP A 148 -25.41 11.05 -26.60
CA ASP A 148 -25.69 12.20 -25.73
C ASP A 148 -26.10 11.79 -24.31
N GLN A 149 -26.68 10.60 -24.13
CA GLN A 149 -27.00 10.04 -22.83
C GLN A 149 -25.80 9.37 -22.13
N GLY A 150 -24.65 9.29 -22.81
CA GLY A 150 -23.49 8.54 -22.35
C GLY A 150 -23.64 7.02 -22.48
N ASP A 151 -24.71 6.53 -23.13
CA ASP A 151 -24.84 5.11 -23.48
C ASP A 151 -24.05 4.82 -24.76
N PHE A 152 -22.72 4.86 -24.61
CA PHE A 152 -21.79 4.64 -25.71
C PHE A 152 -21.95 3.25 -26.31
N LYS A 153 -22.12 2.23 -25.46
CA LYS A 153 -22.36 0.86 -25.90
C LYS A 153 -23.61 0.74 -26.78
N GLY A 154 -24.72 1.34 -26.36
CA GLY A 154 -25.95 1.39 -27.14
C GLY A 154 -25.76 2.16 -28.45
N SER A 155 -25.07 3.30 -28.40
CA SER A 155 -24.75 4.12 -29.57
C SER A 155 -23.95 3.34 -30.62
N LEU A 156 -22.95 2.56 -30.20
CA LEU A 156 -22.08 1.79 -31.09
C LEU A 156 -22.87 0.82 -31.98
N VAL A 157 -23.92 0.18 -31.46
CA VAL A 157 -24.77 -0.75 -32.24
C VAL A 157 -25.41 -0.06 -33.45
N PHE A 158 -25.82 1.20 -33.28
CA PHE A 158 -26.42 1.98 -34.35
C PHE A 158 -25.37 2.61 -35.28
N LEU A 159 -24.25 3.09 -34.73
CA LEU A 159 -23.15 3.67 -35.51
C LEU A 159 -22.49 2.63 -36.42
N GLU A 160 -22.26 1.41 -35.95
CA GLU A 160 -21.70 0.33 -36.75
C GLU A 160 -22.60 0.01 -37.96
N ARG A 161 -23.92 -0.06 -37.75
CA ARG A 161 -24.86 -0.28 -38.84
C ARG A 161 -24.86 0.87 -39.83
N TYR A 162 -24.88 2.09 -39.32
CA TYR A 162 -24.87 3.30 -40.14
C TYR A 162 -23.60 3.38 -41.01
N LEU A 163 -22.43 3.16 -40.43
CA LEU A 163 -21.14 3.22 -41.14
C LEU A 163 -20.93 2.05 -42.12
N ASN A 164 -21.62 0.93 -41.94
CA ASN A 164 -21.64 -0.12 -42.96
C ASN A 164 -22.38 0.33 -44.24
N GLU A 165 -23.38 1.20 -44.11
CA GLU A 165 -24.15 1.76 -45.23
C GLU A 165 -23.55 3.06 -45.77
N HIS A 166 -22.84 3.81 -44.91
CA HIS A 166 -22.23 5.11 -45.18
C HIS A 166 -20.75 5.16 -44.76
N PRO A 167 -19.85 4.33 -45.33
CA PRO A 167 -18.45 4.29 -44.94
C PRO A 167 -17.68 5.60 -45.22
N GLU A 168 -18.23 6.46 -46.08
CA GLU A 168 -17.68 7.77 -46.40
C GLU A 168 -17.97 8.84 -45.33
N ASP A 169 -18.88 8.57 -44.38
CA ASP A 169 -19.22 9.54 -43.34
C ASP A 169 -18.15 9.59 -42.24
N VAL A 170 -17.14 10.41 -42.51
CA VAL A 170 -16.02 10.70 -41.62
C VAL A 170 -16.48 11.16 -40.23
N GLN A 171 -17.57 11.93 -40.13
CA GLN A 171 -18.03 12.45 -38.85
C GLN A 171 -18.62 11.35 -37.98
N ALA A 172 -19.37 10.41 -38.58
CA ALA A 172 -19.87 9.23 -37.89
C ALA A 172 -18.71 8.31 -37.46
N GLY A 173 -17.65 8.22 -38.28
CA GLY A 173 -16.43 7.48 -37.94
C GLY A 173 -15.73 8.04 -36.69
N LEU A 174 -15.55 9.36 -36.63
CA LEU A 174 -14.97 10.04 -35.46
C LEU A 174 -15.85 9.88 -34.22
N LEU A 175 -17.17 9.99 -34.39
CA LEU A 175 -18.13 9.78 -33.31
C LEU A 175 -18.09 8.34 -32.79
N MET A 176 -17.96 7.35 -33.67
CA MET A 176 -17.78 5.94 -33.31
C MET A 176 -16.49 5.72 -32.54
N ALA A 177 -15.37 6.30 -33.00
CA ALA A 177 -14.10 6.21 -32.28
C ALA A 177 -14.20 6.84 -30.89
N SER A 178 -14.83 8.00 -30.75
CA SER A 178 -15.09 8.60 -29.44
C SER A 178 -15.99 7.71 -28.58
N ALA A 179 -17.06 7.14 -29.12
CA ALA A 179 -17.93 6.22 -28.37
C ALA A 179 -17.18 4.96 -27.91
N LEU A 180 -16.27 4.42 -28.72
CA LEU A 180 -15.41 3.30 -28.33
C LEU A 180 -14.50 3.66 -27.15
N LEU A 181 -13.93 4.87 -27.13
CA LEU A 181 -13.15 5.35 -25.99
C LEU A 181 -14.02 5.54 -24.74
N GLY A 182 -15.24 6.05 -24.90
CA GLY A 182 -16.21 6.16 -23.81
C GLY A 182 -16.64 4.80 -23.23
N ASP A 183 -16.68 3.75 -24.05
CA ASP A 183 -17.00 2.37 -23.65
C ASP A 183 -15.75 1.53 -23.30
N TRP A 184 -14.57 2.15 -23.15
CA TRP A 184 -13.30 1.48 -22.81
C TRP A 184 -12.86 0.41 -23.81
N GLN A 185 -12.94 0.71 -25.10
CA GLN A 185 -12.51 -0.17 -26.20
C GLN A 185 -11.40 0.50 -27.05
N PRO A 186 -10.22 0.81 -26.47
CA PRO A 186 -9.19 1.62 -27.12
C PRO A 186 -8.60 0.96 -28.37
N GLU A 187 -8.41 -0.35 -28.39
CA GLU A 187 -7.81 -1.04 -29.54
C GLU A 187 -8.71 -0.95 -30.78
N ARG A 188 -10.02 -1.04 -30.58
CA ARG A 188 -11.00 -0.83 -31.66
C ARG A 188 -10.99 0.62 -32.14
N ALA A 189 -10.87 1.57 -31.21
CA ALA A 189 -10.81 2.99 -31.55
C ALA A 189 -9.54 3.29 -32.37
N ILE A 190 -8.37 2.80 -31.93
CA ILE A 190 -7.08 2.92 -32.64
C ILE A 190 -7.19 2.38 -34.06
N ASN A 191 -7.74 1.18 -34.23
CA ASN A 191 -7.89 0.55 -35.55
C ASN A 191 -8.74 1.39 -36.51
N ILE A 192 -9.88 1.92 -36.04
CA ILE A 192 -10.75 2.78 -36.86
C ILE A 192 -10.05 4.09 -37.19
N LEU A 193 -9.43 4.74 -36.21
CA LEU A 193 -8.78 6.03 -36.42
C LEU A 193 -7.60 5.94 -37.41
N HIS A 194 -6.81 4.87 -37.37
CA HIS A 194 -5.76 4.62 -38.37
C HIS A 194 -6.32 4.42 -39.79
N GLN A 195 -7.44 3.70 -39.94
CA GLN A 195 -8.08 3.58 -41.25
C GLN A 195 -8.54 4.93 -41.81
N MET A 196 -8.93 5.84 -40.90
CA MET A 196 -9.38 7.18 -41.28
C MET A 196 -8.21 8.12 -41.65
N GLU A 197 -6.97 7.85 -41.24
CA GLU A 197 -5.79 8.65 -41.61
C GLU A 197 -5.54 8.69 -43.12
N GLU A 198 -5.98 7.65 -43.85
CA GLU A 198 -5.87 7.57 -45.31
C GLU A 198 -6.88 8.49 -46.03
N THR A 199 -7.81 9.10 -45.30
CA THR A 199 -8.88 9.93 -45.85
C THR A 199 -8.66 11.43 -45.59
N THR A 200 -9.46 12.30 -46.20
CA THR A 200 -9.29 13.78 -46.13
C THR A 200 -9.78 14.42 -44.81
N VAL A 201 -9.70 13.68 -43.70
CA VAL A 201 -10.22 14.10 -42.39
C VAL A 201 -9.49 15.33 -41.87
N GLU A 202 -10.23 16.16 -41.13
CA GLU A 202 -9.63 17.18 -40.29
C GLU A 202 -8.73 16.52 -39.24
N LYS A 203 -7.43 16.69 -39.43
CA LYS A 203 -6.39 16.00 -38.65
C LYS A 203 -6.50 16.26 -37.13
N GLY A 204 -7.03 17.42 -36.73
CA GLY A 204 -7.10 17.80 -35.32
C GLY A 204 -7.92 16.85 -34.44
N ASP A 205 -9.13 16.48 -34.86
CA ASP A 205 -10.04 15.62 -34.09
C ASP A 205 -9.55 14.18 -34.07
N LEU A 206 -9.12 13.70 -35.25
CA LEU A 206 -8.59 12.36 -35.43
C LEU A 206 -7.39 12.11 -34.53
N TYR A 207 -6.34 12.95 -34.63
CA TYR A 207 -5.12 12.75 -33.83
C TYR A 207 -5.34 12.95 -32.34
N TRP A 208 -6.27 13.84 -31.95
CA TRP A 208 -6.62 14.00 -30.53
C TRP A 208 -7.22 12.72 -29.96
N LEU A 209 -8.20 12.13 -30.65
CA LEU A 209 -8.79 10.86 -30.24
C LEU A 209 -7.75 9.72 -30.28
N LEU A 210 -6.84 9.72 -31.25
CA LEU A 210 -5.79 8.70 -31.40
C LEU A 210 -4.78 8.77 -30.24
N VAL A 211 -4.39 9.97 -29.82
CA VAL A 211 -3.59 10.20 -28.60
C VAL A 211 -4.31 9.65 -27.36
N LEU A 212 -5.58 10.01 -27.17
CA LEU A 212 -6.36 9.52 -26.02
C LEU A 212 -6.55 8.00 -26.03
N ALA A 213 -6.69 7.42 -27.21
CA ALA A 213 -6.81 5.98 -27.39
C ALA A 213 -5.54 5.25 -26.95
N HIS A 214 -4.35 5.74 -27.34
CA HIS A 214 -3.08 5.18 -26.87
C HIS A 214 -2.88 5.36 -25.37
N ILE A 215 -3.33 6.48 -24.79
CA ILE A 215 -3.29 6.67 -23.33
C ILE A 215 -4.18 5.63 -22.65
N GLN A 216 -5.42 5.45 -23.11
CA GLN A 216 -6.32 4.44 -22.55
C GLN A 216 -5.78 3.01 -22.71
N ASN A 217 -4.95 2.76 -23.73
CA ASN A 217 -4.27 1.49 -24.00
C ASN A 217 -2.90 1.31 -23.28
N ASP A 218 -2.53 2.22 -22.37
CA ASP A 218 -1.23 2.24 -21.66
C ASP A 218 0.01 2.40 -22.58
N GLU A 219 -0.19 2.91 -23.80
CA GLU A 219 0.86 3.16 -24.80
C GLU A 219 1.34 4.62 -24.74
N LEU A 220 1.75 5.07 -23.54
CA LEU A 220 2.09 6.48 -23.27
C LEU A 220 3.22 7.01 -24.16
N GLY A 221 4.21 6.17 -24.50
CA GLY A 221 5.30 6.56 -25.40
C GLY A 221 4.81 6.90 -26.81
N THR A 222 3.83 6.14 -27.32
CA THR A 222 3.20 6.39 -28.62
C THR A 222 2.36 7.67 -28.57
N ALA A 223 1.63 7.88 -27.47
CA ALA A 223 0.85 9.09 -27.25
C ALA A 223 1.73 10.36 -27.28
N VAL A 224 2.87 10.35 -26.58
CA VAL A 224 3.85 11.46 -26.61
C VAL A 224 4.43 11.66 -28.01
N ALA A 225 4.79 10.57 -28.70
CA ALA A 225 5.29 10.67 -30.06
C ALA A 225 4.27 11.31 -31.02
N LEU A 226 2.99 10.99 -30.87
CA LEU A 226 1.89 11.57 -31.66
C LEU A 226 1.63 13.04 -31.32
N LEU A 227 1.69 13.40 -30.04
CA LEU A 227 1.60 14.80 -29.59
C LEU A 227 2.68 15.66 -30.26
N ASN A 228 3.91 15.18 -30.31
CA ASN A 228 5.05 15.91 -30.87
C ASN A 228 5.01 16.02 -32.40
N GLN A 229 4.39 15.03 -33.06
CA GLN A 229 4.27 14.99 -34.53
C GLN A 229 3.07 15.79 -35.04
N THR A 230 2.10 16.07 -34.18
CA THR A 230 0.84 16.71 -34.58
C THR A 230 0.81 18.17 -34.16
N ALA A 231 0.78 19.07 -35.14
CA ALA A 231 0.58 20.50 -34.87
C ALA A 231 -0.90 20.80 -34.55
N PHE A 232 -1.29 20.60 -33.28
CA PHE A 232 -2.61 20.99 -32.79
C PHE A 232 -2.80 22.52 -32.87
N GLN A 233 -4.03 22.96 -33.09
CA GLN A 233 -4.39 24.38 -33.21
C GLN A 233 -5.53 24.74 -32.24
N GLY A 234 -5.65 26.04 -31.96
CA GLY A 234 -6.72 26.58 -31.11
C GLY A 234 -6.71 25.98 -29.69
N ALA A 235 -7.90 25.73 -29.14
CA ALA A 235 -8.06 25.18 -27.79
C ALA A 235 -7.38 23.82 -27.58
N ARG A 236 -7.16 23.04 -28.65
CA ARG A 236 -6.45 21.76 -28.56
C ARG A 236 -4.94 21.90 -28.45
N ALA A 237 -4.35 22.97 -28.95
CA ALA A 237 -2.91 23.21 -28.80
C ALA A 237 -2.53 23.36 -27.32
N GLU A 238 -3.32 24.12 -26.56
CA GLU A 238 -3.12 24.29 -25.12
C GLU A 238 -3.29 22.97 -24.36
N LYS A 239 -4.36 22.22 -24.65
CA LYS A 239 -4.60 20.90 -24.04
C LYS A 239 -3.49 19.90 -24.36
N ALA A 240 -3.00 19.88 -25.60
CA ALA A 240 -1.90 19.02 -26.03
C ALA A 240 -0.60 19.34 -25.28
N ALA A 241 -0.25 20.61 -25.12
CA ALA A 241 0.94 21.02 -24.38
C ALA A 241 0.86 20.67 -22.88
N HIS A 242 -0.32 20.81 -22.27
CA HIS A 242 -0.54 20.36 -20.89
C HIS A 242 -0.41 18.84 -20.74
N LEU A 243 -1.02 18.10 -21.66
CA LEU A 243 -0.98 16.64 -21.67
C LEU A 243 0.44 16.10 -21.89
N GLU A 244 1.21 16.72 -22.78
CA GLU A 244 2.61 16.37 -23.03
C GLU A 244 3.45 16.51 -21.75
N ALA A 245 3.34 17.65 -21.06
CA ALA A 245 4.06 17.90 -19.81
C ALA A 245 3.65 16.94 -18.67
N GLU A 246 2.42 16.42 -18.68
CA GLU A 246 1.94 15.46 -17.68
C GLU A 246 2.36 14.02 -17.99
N LEU A 247 2.63 13.70 -19.26
CA LEU A 247 3.11 12.40 -19.72
C LEU A 247 4.63 12.26 -19.64
N GLU A 248 5.39 13.35 -19.68
CA GLU A 248 6.83 13.33 -19.44
C GLU A 248 7.17 12.80 -18.02
N PRO A 249 8.19 11.94 -17.87
CA PRO A 249 8.57 11.31 -16.61
C PRO A 249 9.36 12.20 -15.64
#